data_AF-A0A351WS81-F1
#
_entry.id   AF-A0A351WS81-F1
#
_cell.length_a   1.000
_cell.length_b   1.000
_cell.length_c   1.000
_cell.angle_alpha   90.00
_cell.angle_beta   90.00
_cell.angle_gamma   90.00
#
_symmetry.space_group_name_H-M   'P 1'
#
loop_
_entity.id
_entity.type
_entity.pdbx_description
1 polymer ?
#
loop_
_entity_poly.entity_id
_entity_poly.type
_entity_poly.pdbx_seq_one_letter_code
_entity_poly.pdbx_strand_id
1 'polypeptide(L)'
;METKQKQGKDIKVLATFIAVYCRGKHQSAKGELCPDCAELLRYATMKREKCPLDPKPSCKHCRVHCYGKAQRATIREVMAYSGKHLLLRGRLDLVWHYFF
;
A
#
# COMPACT_ATOMS: atom_id res chain seq x y z
N MET A 1 16.68 1.04 -10.15
CA MET A 1 16.79 2.51 -9.97
C MET A 1 15.38 3.04 -9.74
N GLU A 2 14.98 3.42 -8.52
CA GLU A 2 13.64 3.97 -8.27
C GLU A 2 13.68 5.50 -8.24
N THR A 3 13.20 6.13 -9.31
CA THR A 3 13.04 7.58 -9.41
C THR A 3 11.93 8.09 -8.49
N LYS A 4 12.00 9.35 -8.02
CA LYS A 4 10.94 10.03 -7.23
C LYS A 4 9.53 9.85 -7.85
N GLN A 5 9.44 9.80 -9.17
CA GLN A 5 8.18 9.56 -9.90
C GLN A 5 7.57 8.19 -9.62
N LYS A 6 8.39 7.13 -9.51
CA LYS A 6 7.94 5.78 -9.15
C LYS A 6 7.45 5.72 -7.71
N GLN A 7 8.11 6.46 -6.81
CA GLN A 7 7.65 6.59 -5.42
C GLN A 7 6.24 7.20 -5.34
N GLY A 8 5.99 8.28 -6.07
CA GLY A 8 4.67 8.90 -6.10
C GLY A 8 3.56 7.99 -6.66
N LYS A 9 3.85 7.24 -7.73
CA LYS A 9 2.90 6.27 -8.31
C LYS A 9 2.52 5.18 -7.31
N ASP A 10 3.50 4.58 -6.66
CA ASP A 10 3.28 3.51 -5.70
C ASP A 10 2.53 3.97 -4.43
N ILE A 11 2.71 5.23 -3.99
CA ILE A 11 1.92 5.81 -2.89
C ILE A 11 0.45 5.96 -3.31
N LYS A 12 0.18 6.41 -4.54
CA LYS A 12 -1.19 6.51 -5.07
C LYS A 12 -1.87 5.15 -5.17
N VAL A 13 -1.12 4.12 -5.60
CA VAL A 13 -1.63 2.75 -5.62
C VAL A 13 -1.93 2.26 -4.21
N LEU A 14 -1.01 2.46 -3.26
CA LEU A 14 -1.23 2.09 -1.87
C LEU A 14 -2.46 2.78 -1.27
N ALA A 15 -2.67 4.07 -1.55
CA ALA A 15 -3.86 4.81 -1.11
C ALA A 15 -5.14 4.19 -1.68
N THR A 16 -5.13 3.78 -2.95
CA THR A 16 -6.25 3.09 -3.59
C THR A 16 -6.55 1.76 -2.90
N PHE A 17 -5.51 0.98 -2.59
CA PHE A 17 -5.66 -0.31 -1.92
C PHE A 17 -6.20 -0.15 -0.50
N ILE A 18 -5.72 0.84 0.26
CA ILE A 18 -6.21 1.16 1.59
C ILE A 18 -7.68 1.61 1.53
N ALA A 19 -8.07 2.42 0.55
CA ALA A 19 -9.46 2.83 0.36
C ALA A 19 -10.39 1.65 0.06
N VAL A 20 -9.96 0.71 -0.79
CA VAL A 20 -10.72 -0.53 -1.07
C VAL A 20 -10.88 -1.38 0.19
N TYR A 21 -9.80 -1.54 0.96
CA TYR A 21 -9.82 -2.28 2.22
C TYR A 21 -10.74 -1.62 3.25
N CYS A 22 -10.60 -0.31 3.45
CA CYS A 22 -11.38 0.46 4.41
C CYS A 22 -12.87 0.38 4.09
N ARG A 23 -13.26 0.52 2.83
CA ARG A 23 -14.64 0.39 2.40
C ARG A 23 -15.18 -1.03 2.60
N GLY A 24 -14.37 -2.04 2.31
CA GLY A 24 -14.78 -3.45 2.39
C GLY A 24 -14.86 -3.99 3.81
N LYS A 25 -13.97 -3.55 4.71
CA LYS A 25 -13.89 -4.04 6.09
C LYS A 25 -14.57 -3.13 7.10
N HIS A 26 -14.41 -1.82 6.97
CA HIS A 26 -14.91 -0.83 7.93
C HIS A 26 -16.15 -0.08 7.41
N GLN A 27 -16.65 -0.43 6.22
CA GLN A 27 -17.86 0.17 5.63
C GLN A 27 -17.81 1.70 5.50
N SER A 28 -16.60 2.25 5.37
CA SER A 28 -16.39 3.69 5.22
C SER A 28 -17.04 4.24 3.94
N ALA A 29 -17.47 5.52 4.01
CA ALA A 29 -18.06 6.24 2.89
C ALA A 29 -17.09 6.36 1.70
N LYS A 30 -17.64 6.41 0.49
CA LYS A 30 -16.85 6.49 -0.74
C LYS A 30 -16.06 7.81 -0.76
N GLY A 31 -14.74 7.73 -0.70
CA GLY A 31 -13.84 8.88 -0.76
C GLY A 31 -13.25 9.27 0.59
N GLU A 32 -13.68 8.63 1.67
CA GLU A 32 -13.15 8.85 3.01
C GLU A 32 -12.40 7.60 3.49
N LEU A 33 -11.40 7.80 4.33
CA LEU A 33 -10.73 6.74 5.06
C LEU A 33 -11.14 6.87 6.52
N CYS A 34 -11.36 5.74 7.20
CA CYS A 34 -11.46 5.76 8.65
C CYS A 34 -10.14 6.25 9.27
N PRO A 35 -10.16 6.76 10.52
CA PRO A 35 -8.96 7.27 11.19
C PRO A 35 -7.76 6.31 11.13
N ASP A 36 -7.99 5.02 11.40
CA ASP A 36 -6.94 4.00 11.38
C ASP A 36 -6.31 3.80 9.99
N CYS A 37 -7.13 3.80 8.94
CA CYS A 37 -6.66 3.64 7.57
C CYS A 37 -5.93 4.89 7.07
N ALA A 38 -6.39 6.07 7.48
CA ALA A 38 -5.72 7.33 7.19
C ALA A 38 -4.36 7.40 7.89
N GLU A 39 -4.28 6.96 9.15
CA GLU A 39 -3.02 6.89 9.89
C GLU A 39 -2.05 5.88 9.25
N LEU A 40 -2.53 4.70 8.85
CA LEU A 40 -1.72 3.71 8.16
C LEU A 40 -1.12 4.25 6.86
N LEU A 41 -1.92 4.95 6.05
CA LEU A 41 -1.46 5.57 4.81
C LEU A 41 -0.40 6.65 5.10
N ARG A 42 -0.64 7.51 6.09
CA ARG A 42 0.30 8.57 6.49
C ARG A 42 1.61 7.98 6.99
N TYR A 43 1.55 6.94 7.81
CA TYR A 43 2.72 6.21 8.30
C TYR A 43 3.52 5.60 7.16
N ALA A 44 2.85 4.91 6.23
CA ALA A 44 3.48 4.29 5.08
C ALA A 44 4.19 5.31 4.17
N THR A 45 3.52 6.42 3.87
CA THR A 45 4.07 7.53 3.06
C THR A 45 5.31 8.11 3.73
N MET A 46 5.23 8.43 5.04
CA MET A 46 6.34 9.01 5.79
C MET A 46 7.56 8.08 5.85
N LYS A 47 7.35 6.77 6.08
CA LYS A 47 8.43 5.77 6.05
C LYS A 47 9.06 5.65 4.67
N ARG A 48 8.25 5.82 3.63
CA ARG A 48 8.74 5.77 2.26
C ARG A 48 9.57 7.01 1.95
N GLU A 49 9.12 8.21 2.29
CA GLU A 49 9.89 9.44 2.06
C GLU A 49 11.22 9.45 2.82
N LYS A 50 11.25 8.94 4.04
CA LYS A 50 12.44 8.92 4.91
C LYS A 50 13.31 7.67 4.77
N CYS A 51 13.18 6.92 3.67
CA CYS A 51 13.95 5.68 3.48
C CYS A 51 15.44 5.99 3.25
N PRO A 52 16.37 5.43 4.04
CA PRO A 52 17.80 5.73 3.93
C PRO A 52 18.52 4.96 2.82
N LEU A 53 17.83 4.03 2.13
CA LEU A 53 18.45 3.16 1.12
C LEU A 53 18.40 3.81 -0.27
N ASP A 54 19.57 3.86 -0.93
CA ASP A 54 19.74 4.29 -2.31
C ASP A 54 20.67 3.31 -3.07
N PRO A 55 20.22 2.59 -4.12
CA PRO A 55 18.90 2.65 -4.73
C PRO A 55 17.84 1.98 -3.85
N LYS A 56 16.71 2.64 -3.71
CA LYS A 56 15.57 2.13 -2.94
C LYS A 56 15.00 0.87 -3.59
N PRO A 57 14.96 -0.27 -2.86
CA PRO A 57 14.24 -1.45 -3.32
C PRO A 57 12.75 -1.33 -2.97
N SER A 58 11.91 -2.11 -3.66
CA SER A 58 10.53 -2.34 -3.21
C SER A 58 10.52 -2.81 -1.75
N CYS A 59 9.55 -2.35 -0.94
CA CYS A 59 9.45 -2.69 0.47
C CYS A 59 9.45 -4.21 0.75
N LYS A 60 8.97 -5.01 -0.23
CA LYS A 60 9.01 -6.49 -0.18
C LYS A 60 10.42 -7.06 -0.22
N HIS A 61 11.31 -6.44 -1.00
CA HIS A 61 12.71 -6.84 -1.20
C HIS A 61 13.70 -6.00 -0.37
N CYS A 62 13.18 -5.17 0.54
CA CYS A 62 14.01 -4.34 1.40
C CYS A 62 14.71 -5.20 2.47
N ARG A 63 16.03 -5.04 2.60
CA ARG A 63 16.82 -5.75 3.62
C ARG A 63 16.54 -5.26 5.04
N VAL A 64 16.22 -3.97 5.20
CA VAL A 64 15.91 -3.34 6.49
C VAL A 64 14.42 -3.02 6.52
N HIS A 65 13.63 -3.90 7.12
CA HIS A 65 12.20 -3.68 7.25
C HIS A 65 11.90 -2.61 8.33
N CYS A 66 11.61 -1.39 7.88
CA CYS A 66 11.38 -0.22 8.73
C CYS A 66 9.95 -0.10 9.30
N TYR A 67 9.04 -1.01 8.92
CA TYR A 67 7.66 -1.08 9.43
C TYR A 67 7.63 -1.85 10.74
N GLY A 68 6.82 -1.37 11.71
CA GLY A 68 6.50 -2.15 12.90
C GLY A 68 5.79 -3.46 12.53
N LYS A 69 5.96 -4.51 13.35
CA LYS A 69 5.37 -5.83 13.09
C LYS A 69 3.85 -5.77 12.87
N ALA A 70 3.15 -4.97 13.69
CA ALA A 70 1.70 -4.76 13.57
C ALA A 70 1.31 -4.09 12.24
N GLN A 71 1.89 -2.92 11.95
CA GLN A 71 1.61 -2.19 10.69
C GLN A 71 1.96 -3.01 9.46
N ARG A 72 3.01 -3.83 9.52
CA ARG A 72 3.39 -4.74 8.44
C ARG A 72 2.34 -5.83 8.22
N ALA A 73 1.76 -6.37 9.30
CA ALA A 73 0.65 -7.32 9.20
C ALA A 73 -0.57 -6.67 8.54
N THR A 74 -0.93 -5.45 8.98
CA THR A 74 -2.04 -4.69 8.40
C THR A 74 -1.81 -4.38 6.92
N ILE A 75 -0.61 -3.93 6.52
CA ILE A 75 -0.29 -3.69 5.10
C ILE A 75 -0.42 -4.97 4.28
N ARG A 76 0.06 -6.12 4.79
CA ARG A 76 -0.10 -7.40 4.08
C ARG A 76 -1.56 -7.77 3.92
N GLU A 77 -2.37 -7.57 4.95
CA GLU A 77 -3.81 -7.82 4.91
C GLU A 77 -4.51 -6.91 3.88
N VAL A 78 -4.21 -5.61 3.90
CA VAL A 78 -4.70 -4.63 2.91
C VAL A 78 -4.33 -5.06 1.51
N MET A 79 -3.07 -5.41 1.26
CA MET A 79 -2.61 -5.85 -0.07
C MET A 79 -3.31 -7.13 -0.52
N ALA A 80 -3.47 -8.12 0.38
CA ALA A 80 -4.13 -9.38 0.06
C ALA A 80 -5.63 -9.22 -0.22
N TYR A 81 -6.32 -8.45 0.62
CA TYR A 81 -7.75 -8.18 0.47
C TYR A 81 -8.02 -7.37 -0.79
N SER A 82 -7.32 -6.24 -0.96
CA SER A 82 -7.54 -5.34 -2.08
C SER A 82 -7.10 -5.96 -3.41
N GLY A 83 -6.04 -6.76 -3.40
CA GLY A 83 -5.64 -7.56 -4.56
C GLY A 83 -6.74 -8.54 -4.99
N LYS A 84 -7.27 -9.33 -4.06
CA LYS A 84 -8.40 -10.25 -4.34
C LYS A 84 -9.64 -9.49 -4.81
N HIS A 85 -9.95 -8.36 -4.20
CA HIS A 85 -11.11 -7.55 -4.55
C HIS A 85 -10.99 -6.92 -5.96
N LEU A 86 -9.80 -6.45 -6.35
CA LEU A 86 -9.54 -5.92 -7.69
C LEU A 86 -9.57 -7.03 -8.76
N LEU A 87 -9.06 -8.22 -8.43
CA LEU A 87 -9.12 -9.39 -9.30
C LEU A 87 -10.57 -9.79 -9.60
N LEU A 88 -11.43 -9.85 -8.57
CA LEU A 88 -12.86 -10.15 -8.72
C LEU A 88 -13.61 -9.11 -9.58
N ARG A 89 -13.05 -7.90 -9.73
CA ARG A 89 -13.63 -6.81 -10.54
C ARG A 89 -13.10 -6.76 -11.97
N GLY A 90 -12.25 -7.70 -12.38
CA GLY A 90 -11.68 -7.77 -13.73
C GLY A 90 -10.48 -6.85 -13.98
N ARG A 91 -9.91 -6.22 -12.93
CA ARG A 91 -8.71 -5.37 -13.02
C ARG A 91 -7.43 -6.19 -12.82
N LEU A 92 -7.20 -7.13 -13.75
CA LEU A 92 -6.05 -8.04 -13.75
C LEU A 92 -4.72 -7.29 -13.97
N ASP A 93 -4.76 -6.11 -14.61
CA ASP A 93 -3.61 -5.24 -14.86
C ASP A 93 -2.86 -4.86 -13.58
N LEU A 94 -3.61 -4.49 -12.54
CA LEU A 94 -3.06 -4.05 -11.25
C LEU A 94 -2.52 -5.21 -10.42
N VAL A 95 -3.06 -6.42 -10.59
CA VAL A 95 -2.60 -7.61 -9.87
C VAL A 95 -1.28 -8.09 -10.49
N TRP A 96 -1.20 -8.17 -11.82
CA TRP A 96 -0.02 -8.67 -12.52
C TRP A 96 1.21 -7.76 -12.30
N HIS A 97 1.04 -6.44 -12.38
CA HIS A 97 2.14 -5.49 -12.22
C HIS A 97 2.71 -5.39 -10.78
N TYR A 98 1.96 -5.87 -9.78
CA TYR A 98 2.36 -5.77 -8.36
C TYR A 98 2.76 -7.11 -7.73
N PHE A 99 2.30 -8.25 -8.26
CA PHE A 99 2.69 -9.57 -7.79
C PHE A 99 3.94 -10.13 -8.48
N PHE A 100 4.18 -9.77 -9.76
CA PHE A 100 5.35 -10.13 -10.56
C PHE A 100 6.26 -8.93 -10.80
#